data_AF-A0A2C9KWS3-F1
#
_entry.id   AF-A0A2C9KWS3-F1
#
_cell.length_a   1.000
_cell.length_b   1.000
_cell.length_c   1.000
_cell.angle_alpha   90.00
_cell.angle_beta   90.00
_cell.angle_gamma   90.00
#
_symmetry.space_group_name_H-M   'P 1'
#
loop_
_entity.id
_entity.type
_entity.pdbx_description
1 polymer ?
#
loop_
_entity_poly.entity_id
_entity_poly.type
_entity_poly.pdbx_seq_one_letter_code
_entity_poly.pdbx_strand_id
1 'polypeptide(L)'
;MCFLWKKCCEDAVSCCERQLTLGAQENGTCPRTWDGYGCWDDTTPGTTVYISCPSFLQYAISSRYAEKQCMDDGTWFVRGNNTKEQNFEWTDYTKCLHKESLLVTVYLGLACNVVSIALLIPAIGIFLLYR
;
A
#
# COMPACT_ATOMS: atom_id res chain seq x y z
N MET A 1 -13.16 -4.70 -8.07
CA MET A 1 -11.97 -5.39 -7.50
C MET A 1 -10.86 -5.63 -8.54
N CYS A 2 -11.12 -6.28 -9.67
CA CYS A 2 -10.08 -6.71 -10.63
C CYS A 2 -9.20 -5.60 -11.24
N PHE A 3 -9.74 -4.41 -11.47
CA PHE A 3 -9.01 -3.33 -12.17
C PHE A 3 -7.80 -2.81 -11.38
N LEU A 4 -7.95 -2.60 -10.07
CA LEU A 4 -6.88 -2.11 -9.19
C LEU A 4 -5.71 -3.11 -9.17
N TRP A 5 -6.00 -4.40 -9.03
CA TRP A 5 -4.98 -5.44 -9.03
C TRP A 5 -4.26 -5.57 -10.36
N LYS A 6 -4.98 -5.48 -11.48
CA LYS A 6 -4.35 -5.44 -12.81
C LYS A 6 -3.36 -4.29 -12.94
N LYS A 7 -3.75 -3.11 -12.46
CA LYS A 7 -2.90 -1.91 -12.49
C LYS A 7 -1.66 -2.03 -11.60
N CYS A 8 -1.78 -2.67 -10.44
CA CYS A 8 -0.62 -3.02 -9.61
C CYS A 8 0.37 -3.92 -10.38
N CYS A 9 -0.12 -4.96 -11.05
CA CYS A 9 0.74 -5.83 -11.86
C CYS A 9 1.38 -5.09 -13.05
N GLU A 10 0.63 -4.22 -13.73
CA GLU A 10 1.14 -3.41 -14.84
C GLU A 10 2.25 -2.44 -14.38
N ASP A 11 2.05 -1.76 -13.25
CA ASP A 11 3.04 -0.84 -12.67
C ASP A 11 4.31 -1.60 -12.20
N ALA A 12 4.16 -2.80 -11.64
CA ALA A 12 5.29 -3.65 -11.26
C ALA A 12 6.11 -4.14 -12.47
N VAL A 13 5.45 -4.54 -13.57
CA VAL A 13 6.13 -4.91 -14.82
C VAL A 13 6.86 -3.72 -15.41
N SER A 14 6.22 -2.56 -15.48
CA SER A 14 6.83 -1.31 -15.95
C SER A 14 8.06 -0.92 -15.12
N CYS A 15 8.01 -1.11 -13.80
CA CYS A 15 9.16 -0.92 -12.93
C CYS A 15 10.31 -1.85 -13.30
N CYS A 16 10.03 -3.15 -13.47
CA CYS A 16 11.04 -4.14 -13.84
C CYS A 16 11.70 -3.80 -15.18
N GLU A 17 10.90 -3.50 -16.21
CA GLU A 17 11.40 -3.12 -17.53
C GLU A 17 12.29 -1.88 -17.45
N ARG A 18 11.86 -0.83 -16.74
CA ARG A 18 12.66 0.37 -16.53
C ARG A 18 13.97 0.07 -15.82
N GLN A 19 13.94 -0.68 -14.71
CA GLN A 19 15.12 -0.98 -13.92
C GLN A 19 16.15 -1.83 -14.68
N LEU A 20 15.73 -2.64 -15.65
CA LEU A 20 16.64 -3.37 -16.56
C LEU A 20 17.38 -2.46 -17.54
N THR A 21 16.84 -1.28 -17.85
CA THR A 21 17.49 -0.31 -18.74
C THR A 21 18.48 0.60 -18.03
N LEU A 22 18.29 0.79 -16.72
CA LEU A 22 19.23 1.51 -15.87
C LEU A 22 20.46 0.61 -15.71
N GLY A 23 21.66 1.09 -16.01
CA GLY A 23 22.89 0.30 -16.01
C GLY A 23 23.25 -0.30 -14.64
N ALA A 24 24.51 -0.72 -14.46
CA ALA A 24 24.97 -1.26 -13.19
C ALA A 24 24.70 -0.27 -12.03
N GLN A 25 24.24 -0.79 -10.89
CA GLN A 25 24.03 0.00 -9.68
C GLN A 25 25.35 0.65 -9.23
N GLU A 26 25.28 1.92 -8.84
CA GLU A 26 26.45 2.62 -8.29
C GLU A 26 26.76 2.11 -6.87
N ASN A 27 28.03 1.81 -6.62
CA ASN A 27 28.49 1.31 -5.32
C ASN A 27 28.14 2.28 -4.19
N GLY A 28 27.58 1.74 -3.11
CA GLY A 28 27.23 2.51 -1.91
C GLY A 28 25.90 3.25 -2.00
N THR A 29 25.14 3.14 -3.09
CA THR A 29 23.76 3.63 -3.16
C THR A 29 22.78 2.60 -2.59
N CYS A 30 21.64 3.07 -2.08
CA CYS A 30 20.53 2.19 -1.79
C CYS A 30 20.03 1.52 -3.08
N PRO A 31 19.82 0.20 -3.09
CA PRO A 31 19.50 -0.53 -4.31
C PRO A 31 18.11 -0.17 -4.83
N ARG A 32 17.98 0.01 -6.15
CA ARG A 32 16.66 0.07 -6.79
C ARG A 32 15.80 -1.13 -6.40
N THR A 33 14.51 -0.92 -6.13
CA THR A 33 13.60 -1.97 -5.66
C THR A 33 12.15 -1.70 -6.05
N TRP A 34 11.36 -2.77 -6.12
CA TRP A 34 9.90 -2.73 -6.12
C TRP A 34 9.41 -3.26 -4.78
N ASP A 35 8.83 -2.37 -3.96
CA ASP A 35 8.43 -2.69 -2.59
C ASP A 35 6.99 -3.23 -2.47
N GLY A 36 6.37 -3.57 -3.61
CA GLY A 36 4.97 -3.99 -3.70
C GLY A 36 4.00 -2.84 -4.02
N TYR A 37 4.43 -1.59 -3.88
CA TYR A 37 3.59 -0.41 -4.12
C TYR A 37 4.26 0.65 -5.01
N GLY A 38 5.58 0.75 -4.95
CA GLY A 38 6.35 1.79 -5.62
C GLY A 38 7.62 1.26 -6.28
N CYS A 39 8.01 1.92 -7.37
CA CYS A 39 9.28 1.70 -8.05
C CYS A 39 10.30 2.72 -7.54
N TRP A 40 11.35 2.24 -6.88
CA TRP A 40 12.41 3.06 -6.30
C TRP A 40 13.70 2.84 -7.08
N ASP A 41 14.36 3.91 -7.47
CA ASP A 41 15.64 3.85 -8.18
C ASP A 41 16.82 3.86 -7.19
N ASP A 42 18.03 3.65 -7.72
CA ASP A 42 19.26 3.78 -6.94
C ASP A 42 19.32 5.16 -6.29
N THR A 43 19.52 5.20 -4.98
CA THR A 43 19.38 6.42 -4.20
C THR A 43 20.65 6.70 -3.39
N THR A 44 21.10 7.95 -3.40
CA THR A 44 22.28 8.38 -2.66
C THR A 44 22.07 8.24 -1.15
N PRO A 45 23.08 7.76 -0.39
CA PRO A 45 23.03 7.70 1.08
C PRO A 45 22.65 9.02 1.73
N GLY A 46 21.91 8.94 2.83
CA GLY A 46 21.49 10.10 3.63
C GLY A 46 20.37 10.93 2.99
N THR A 47 19.76 10.46 1.90
CA THR A 47 18.69 11.18 1.20
C THR A 47 17.31 10.55 1.41
N THR A 48 16.27 11.38 1.31
CA THR A 48 14.88 10.93 1.28
C THR A 48 14.34 11.17 -0.12
N VAL A 49 13.76 10.13 -0.71
CA VAL A 49 13.18 10.16 -2.05
C VAL A 49 11.67 10.04 -2.00
N TYR A 50 11.01 10.56 -3.03
CA TYR A 50 9.56 10.66 -3.11
C TYR A 50 9.06 10.12 -4.44
N ILE A 51 7.95 9.40 -4.41
CA ILE A 51 7.21 8.99 -5.61
C ILE A 51 5.75 9.39 -5.48
N SER A 52 5.08 9.64 -6.61
CA SER A 52 3.63 9.87 -6.62
C SER A 52 2.91 8.67 -6.02
N CYS A 53 1.87 8.91 -5.24
CA CYS A 53 1.09 7.83 -4.64
C CYS A 53 0.51 6.89 -5.71
N PRO A 54 0.69 5.56 -5.56
CA PRO A 54 0.25 4.59 -6.56
C PRO A 54 -1.28 4.61 -6.69
N SER A 55 -1.74 4.71 -7.94
CA SER A 55 -3.16 4.90 -8.24
C SER A 55 -3.99 3.62 -8.13
N PHE A 56 -3.34 2.47 -7.96
CA PHE A 56 -4.00 1.21 -7.64
C PHE A 56 -4.32 1.02 -6.15
N LEU A 57 -3.92 1.95 -5.28
CA LEU A 57 -4.40 1.98 -3.91
C LEU A 57 -5.87 2.46 -3.87
N GLN A 58 -6.70 1.77 -3.10
CA GLN A 58 -8.08 2.20 -2.90
C GLN A 58 -8.08 3.50 -2.07
N TYR A 59 -8.85 4.51 -2.51
CA TYR A 59 -8.86 5.85 -1.89
C TYR A 59 -7.50 6.57 -1.94
N ALA A 60 -6.67 6.27 -2.95
CA ALA A 60 -5.43 6.98 -3.20
C ALA A 60 -5.67 8.47 -3.47
N ILE A 61 -4.83 9.31 -2.88
CA ILE A 61 -4.75 10.74 -3.20
C ILE A 61 -3.58 10.92 -4.17
N SER A 62 -3.86 10.96 -5.48
CA SER A 62 -2.84 11.02 -6.53
C SER A 62 -1.94 12.26 -6.48
N SER A 63 -2.40 13.35 -5.84
CA SER A 63 -1.61 14.58 -5.65
C SER A 63 -0.60 14.52 -4.50
N ARG A 64 -0.54 13.41 -3.76
CA ARG A 64 0.38 13.20 -2.65
C ARG A 64 1.51 12.25 -3.05
N TYR A 65 2.49 12.16 -2.16
CA TYR A 65 3.71 11.38 -2.38
C TYR A 65 3.95 10.41 -1.24
N ALA A 66 4.45 9.23 -1.59
CA ALA A 66 5.07 8.31 -0.65
C ALA A 66 6.55 8.68 -0.49
N GLU A 67 7.13 8.39 0.67
CA GLU A 67 8.53 8.72 0.99
C GLU A 67 9.29 7.47 1.46
N LYS A 68 10.52 7.33 0.98
CA LYS A 68 11.47 6.27 1.37
C LYS A 68 12.82 6.91 1.68
N GLN A 69 13.47 6.44 2.74
CA GLN A 69 14.73 7.01 3.21
C GLN A 69 15.88 6.05 2.94
N CYS A 70 16.92 6.56 2.30
CA CYS A 70 18.21 5.88 2.15
C CYS A 70 19.12 6.29 3.31
N MET A 71 19.62 5.31 4.06
CA MET A 71 20.50 5.51 5.21
C MET A 71 21.93 5.82 4.74
N ASP A 72 22.75 6.36 5.64
CA ASP A 72 24.14 6.75 5.34
C ASP A 72 25.04 5.55 4.95
N ASP A 73 24.64 4.33 5.31
CA ASP A 73 25.35 3.10 4.98
C ASP A 73 24.94 2.50 3.62
N GLY A 74 24.09 3.19 2.85
CA GLY A 74 23.59 2.72 1.56
C GLY A 74 22.53 1.63 1.68
N THR A 75 21.84 1.53 2.83
CA THR A 75 20.70 0.62 3.02
C THR A 75 19.39 1.38 3.15
N TRP A 76 18.29 0.75 2.70
CA TRP A 76 16.96 1.31 2.91
C TRP A 76 16.61 1.33 4.39
N PHE A 77 15.95 2.39 4.85
CA PHE A 77 15.44 2.46 6.22
C PHE A 77 14.54 1.25 6.51
N VAL A 78 14.81 0.60 7.64
CA VAL A 78 14.08 -0.58 8.10
C VAL A 78 13.27 -0.22 9.34
N ARG A 79 12.00 -0.61 9.36
CA ARG A 79 11.13 -0.41 10.52
C ARG A 79 10.96 -1.74 11.27
N GLY A 80 11.72 -1.93 12.35
CA GLY A 80 11.68 -3.13 13.19
C GLY A 80 11.86 -2.82 14.69
N ASN A 81 11.56 -3.79 15.55
CA ASN A 81 11.61 -3.68 17.02
C ASN A 81 12.87 -4.34 17.65
N ASN A 82 14.03 -4.20 17.02
CA ASN A 82 15.32 -4.78 17.46
C ASN A 82 15.41 -6.32 17.49
N THR A 83 14.40 -7.05 17.00
CA THR A 83 14.52 -8.50 16.74
C THR A 83 14.92 -8.73 15.28
N LYS A 84 16.01 -9.49 15.07
CA LYS A 84 16.61 -9.78 13.74
C LYS A 84 15.63 -10.37 12.72
N GLU A 85 14.50 -10.91 13.17
CA GLU A 85 13.53 -11.64 12.34
C GLU A 85 12.46 -10.74 11.69
N GLN A 86 12.47 -9.42 11.92
CA GLN A 86 11.47 -8.48 11.36
C GLN A 86 12.07 -7.22 10.73
N ASN A 87 13.27 -7.31 10.18
CA ASN A 87 13.89 -6.18 9.48
C ASN A 87 13.39 -6.08 8.04
N PHE A 88 12.22 -5.48 7.84
CA PHE A 88 11.69 -5.15 6.51
C PHE A 88 12.01 -3.71 6.14
N GLU A 89 12.44 -3.50 4.90
CA GLU A 89 12.51 -2.16 4.32
C GLU A 89 11.17 -1.45 4.45
N TRP A 90 11.21 -0.15 4.74
CA TRP A 90 10.01 0.61 5.06
C TRP A 90 9.86 1.83 4.16
N THR A 91 8.61 2.09 3.81
CA THR A 91 8.19 3.23 3.00
C THR A 91 6.96 3.85 3.66
N ASP A 92 6.93 5.17 3.78
CA ASP A 92 5.76 5.88 4.31
C ASP A 92 4.71 6.11 3.22
N TYR A 93 3.65 5.31 3.23
CA TYR A 93 2.46 5.49 2.40
C TYR A 93 1.30 6.16 3.16
N THR A 94 1.50 6.63 4.40
CA THR A 94 0.41 7.16 5.23
C THR A 94 -0.24 8.41 4.63
N LYS A 95 0.52 9.18 3.86
CA LYS A 95 0.03 10.35 3.11
C LYS A 95 -0.78 9.95 1.88
N CYS A 96 -0.70 8.71 1.40
CA CYS A 96 -1.36 8.30 0.16
C CYS A 96 -2.85 7.99 0.30
N LEU A 97 -3.37 7.79 1.51
CA LEU A 97 -4.75 7.36 1.73
C LEU A 97 -5.61 8.46 2.36
N HIS A 98 -6.82 8.65 1.85
CA HIS A 98 -7.82 9.52 2.47
C HIS A 98 -8.49 8.82 3.67
N LYS A 99 -7.83 8.87 4.84
CA LYS A 99 -8.27 8.16 6.06
C LYS A 99 -9.72 8.44 6.44
N GLU A 100 -10.18 9.68 6.32
CA GLU A 100 -11.57 10.07 6.63
C GLU A 100 -12.60 9.36 5.75
N SER A 101 -12.38 9.35 4.42
CA SER A 101 -13.29 8.70 3.46
C SER A 101 -13.32 7.19 3.63
N LEU A 102 -12.17 6.60 3.98
CA LEU A 102 -12.07 5.19 4.34
C LEU A 102 -12.97 4.88 5.54
N LEU A 103 -12.82 5.65 6.64
CA LEU A 103 -13.59 5.44 7.86
C LEU A 103 -15.09 5.60 7.62
N VAL A 104 -15.51 6.68 6.94
CA VAL A 104 -16.93 6.91 6.63
C VAL A 104 -17.52 5.73 5.85
N THR A 105 -16.81 5.24 4.84
CA THR A 105 -17.30 4.10 4.04
C THR A 105 -17.41 2.82 4.88
N VAL A 106 -16.42 2.56 5.74
CA VAL A 106 -16.42 1.39 6.64
C VAL A 106 -17.58 1.48 7.65
N TYR A 107 -17.79 2.64 8.28
CA TYR A 107 -18.87 2.81 9.26
C TYR A 107 -20.26 2.69 8.64
N LEU A 108 -20.48 3.29 7.46
CA LEU A 108 -21.74 3.15 6.74
C LEU A 108 -22.00 1.70 6.34
N GLY A 109 -20.98 1.03 5.80
CA GLY A 109 -21.07 -0.39 5.46
C GLY A 109 -21.42 -1.26 6.67
N LEU A 110 -20.73 -1.06 7.79
CA LEU A 110 -21.02 -1.79 9.02
C LEU A 110 -22.45 -1.55 9.51
N ALA A 111 -22.89 -0.30 9.56
CA ALA A 111 -24.24 0.05 9.99
C ALA A 111 -25.32 -0.61 9.11
N CYS A 112 -25.19 -0.56 7.79
CA CYS A 112 -26.12 -1.20 6.86
C CYS A 112 -26.17 -2.73 7.05
N ASN A 113 -25.02 -3.36 7.27
CA ASN A 113 -24.96 -4.81 7.50
C ASN A 113 -25.64 -5.19 8.83
N VAL A 114 -25.41 -4.42 9.90
CA VAL A 114 -26.06 -4.64 11.19
C VAL A 114 -27.58 -4.53 11.08
N VAL A 115 -28.08 -3.47 10.43
CA VAL A 115 -29.52 -3.27 10.21
C VAL A 115 -30.12 -4.43 9.41
N SER A 116 -29.43 -4.87 8.36
CA SER A 116 -29.89 -5.98 7.52
C SER A 116 -30.02 -7.28 8.32
N ILE A 117 -29.00 -7.61 9.14
CA ILE A 117 -29.01 -8.79 10.00
C ILE A 117 -30.13 -8.71 11.04
N ALA A 118 -30.32 -7.53 11.66
CA ALA A 118 -31.37 -7.31 12.65
C ALA A 118 -32.79 -7.50 12.10
N LEU A 119 -33.00 -7.25 10.80
CA LEU A 119 -34.28 -7.47 10.13
C LEU A 119 -34.43 -8.90 9.60
N LEU A 120 -33.34 -9.50 9.10
CA LEU A 120 -33.37 -10.84 8.51
C LEU A 120 -33.53 -11.95 9.56
N ILE A 121 -32.86 -11.87 10.72
CA ILE A 121 -32.94 -12.91 11.74
C ILE A 121 -34.40 -13.12 12.23
N PRO A 122 -35.16 -12.08 12.62
CA PRO A 122 -36.55 -12.24 13.01
C PRO A 122 -37.44 -12.74 11.88
N ALA A 123 -37.24 -12.24 10.65
CA ALA A 123 -38.01 -12.68 9.49
C ALA A 123 -37.84 -14.20 9.24
N ILE A 124 -36.60 -14.69 9.26
CA ILE A 124 -36.30 -16.13 9.15
C ILE A 124 -36.94 -16.89 10.31
N GLY A 125 -36.85 -16.38 11.54
CA GLY A 125 -37.49 -16.98 12.70
C GLY A 125 -39.01 -17.16 12.51
N ILE A 126 -39.70 -16.12 12.05
CA ILE A 126 -41.14 -16.20 11.75
C ILE A 126 -41.42 -17.25 10.68
N PHE A 127 -40.68 -17.24 9.56
CA PHE A 127 -40.88 -18.23 8.49
C PHE A 127 -40.61 -19.67 8.93
N LEU A 128 -39.72 -19.90 9.89
CA LEU A 128 -39.43 -21.24 10.41
C LEU A 128 -40.42 -21.69 11.49
N LEU A 129 -40.92 -20.77 12.30
CA LEU A 129 -41.89 -21.05 13.37
C LEU A 129 -43.32 -21.21 12.83
N TYR A 130 -43.66 -20.51 11.75
CA TYR A 130 -44.96 -20.56 11.07
C TYR A 130 -44.89 -21.30 9.74
N ARG A 131 -43.89 -22.18 9.57
CA ARG A 131 -43.82 -23.13 8.46
C ARG A 131 -44.82 -24.26 8.61
#